data_AF-A0A2R6GT24-F1
#
_entry.id   AF-A0A2R6GT24-F1
#
_cell.length_a   1.000
_cell.length_b   1.000
_cell.length_c   1.000
_cell.angle_alpha   90.00
_cell.angle_beta   90.00
_cell.angle_gamma   90.00
#
_symmetry.space_group_name_H-M   'P 1'
#
loop_
_entity.id
_entity.type
_entity.pdbx_description
1 polymer ?
#
loop_
_entity_poly.entity_id
_entity_poly.type
_entity_poly.pdbx_seq_one_letter_code
_entity_poly.pdbx_strand_id
1 'polypeptide(L)'
;MATQPVTSAVAEATDFNERRGLVVVSVVDGGPASGTLQESDHVVGVNGTVVPVGGDVIHAIDGQTVRTGEDLASYPVTQTEPGDTVELTGLRDGGRKTVTVSECPEPGTT
;
A
#
# COMPACT_ATOMS: atom_id res chain seq x y z
N MET A 1 3.58 -6.00 -5.55
CA MET A 1 3.35 -4.54 -5.52
C MET A 1 4.64 -3.85 -5.11
N ALA A 2 4.83 -2.60 -5.49
CA ALA A 2 5.95 -1.76 -5.07
C ALA A 2 5.42 -0.61 -4.19
N THR A 3 6.05 -0.41 -3.03
CA THR A 3 5.66 0.62 -2.07
C THR A 3 6.86 1.44 -1.62
N GLN A 4 6.66 2.72 -1.30
CA GLN A 4 7.69 3.58 -0.72
C GLN A 4 7.21 4.21 0.58
N PRO A 5 8.09 4.38 1.59
CA PRO A 5 7.72 5.04 2.84
C PRO A 5 7.35 6.50 2.59
N VAL A 6 6.28 6.94 3.24
CA VAL A 6 5.89 8.34 3.27
C VAL A 6 6.95 9.11 4.05
N THR A 7 7.71 9.92 3.33
CA THR A 7 8.63 10.90 3.90
C THR A 7 7.92 12.24 4.06
N SER A 8 8.54 13.20 4.74
CA SER A 8 8.01 14.58 4.81
C SER A 8 7.71 15.14 3.42
N ALA A 9 8.59 14.89 2.45
CA ALA A 9 8.41 15.35 1.07
C ALA A 9 7.18 14.71 0.39
N VAL A 10 6.92 13.41 0.64
CA VAL A 10 5.71 12.73 0.11
C VAL A 10 4.46 13.32 0.78
N ALA A 11 4.46 13.47 2.10
CA ALA A 11 3.31 14.01 2.85
C ALA A 11 2.98 15.45 2.45
N GLU A 12 4.01 16.29 2.24
CA GLU A 12 3.86 17.65 1.71
C GLU A 12 3.26 17.67 0.31
N ALA A 13 3.55 16.66 -0.51
CA ALA A 13 3.09 16.59 -1.89
C ALA A 13 1.68 16.00 -2.05
N THR A 14 1.18 15.25 -1.07
CA THR A 14 -0.06 14.46 -1.18
C THR A 14 -1.24 15.01 -0.37
N ASP A 15 -1.09 16.18 0.27
CA ASP A 15 -2.10 16.80 1.16
C ASP A 15 -2.62 15.87 2.27
N PHE A 16 -1.97 14.73 2.50
CA PHE A 16 -2.30 13.83 3.58
C PHE A 16 -1.75 14.39 4.89
N ASN A 17 -2.64 14.63 5.85
CA ASN A 17 -2.25 14.97 7.21
C ASN A 17 -1.46 13.83 7.91
N GLU A 18 -1.50 12.63 7.33
CA GLU A 18 -0.73 11.46 7.72
C GLU A 18 0.71 11.55 7.17
N ARG A 19 1.67 11.89 8.04
CA ARG A 19 3.10 11.88 7.70
C ARG A 19 3.76 10.50 7.73
N ARG A 20 2.96 9.44 7.79
CA ARG A 20 3.40 8.06 8.04
C ARG A 20 2.54 7.11 7.23
N GLY A 21 3.16 6.07 6.70
CA GLY A 21 2.53 5.08 5.86
C GLY A 21 3.40 4.74 4.66
N LEU A 22 2.83 4.05 3.70
CA LEU A 22 3.48 3.55 2.51
C LEU A 22 2.65 3.94 1.30
N VAL A 23 3.22 4.75 0.42
CA VAL A 23 2.57 5.09 -0.85
C VAL A 23 2.66 3.89 -1.79
N VAL A 24 1.55 3.57 -2.44
CA VAL A 24 1.49 2.51 -3.45
C VAL A 24 2.06 3.07 -4.74
N VAL A 25 3.26 2.65 -5.10
CA VAL A 25 3.95 3.13 -6.31
C VAL A 25 3.47 2.37 -7.54
N SER A 26 3.32 1.06 -7.41
CA SER A 26 2.76 0.24 -8.47
C SER A 26 2.16 -1.05 -7.95
N VAL A 27 1.08 -1.50 -8.58
CA VAL A 27 0.41 -2.76 -8.28
C VAL A 27 0.70 -3.76 -9.39
N VAL A 28 0.90 -5.02 -9.02
CA VAL A 28 1.11 -6.08 -10.02
C VAL A 28 -0.24 -6.43 -10.65
N ASP A 29 -0.34 -6.33 -11.97
CA ASP A 29 -1.52 -6.73 -12.74
C ASP A 29 -1.91 -8.18 -12.45
N GLY A 30 -3.19 -8.42 -12.18
CA GLY A 30 -3.71 -9.74 -11.82
C GLY A 30 -3.30 -10.24 -10.43
N GLY A 31 -2.58 -9.43 -9.65
CA GLY A 31 -2.26 -9.71 -8.26
C GLY A 31 -3.44 -9.42 -7.30
N PRO A 32 -3.31 -9.80 -6.02
CA PRO A 32 -4.39 -9.66 -5.02
C PRO A 32 -4.79 -8.20 -4.74
N ALA A 33 -3.88 -7.27 -4.99
CA ALA A 33 -4.10 -5.84 -4.88
C ALA A 33 -4.62 -5.19 -6.18
N SER A 34 -4.62 -5.90 -7.31
CA SER A 34 -5.00 -5.36 -8.63
C SER A 34 -6.50 -5.04 -8.67
N GLY A 35 -6.84 -3.85 -9.15
CA GLY A 35 -8.23 -3.36 -9.17
C GLY A 35 -8.80 -2.92 -7.81
N THR A 36 -8.06 -3.17 -6.72
CA THR A 36 -8.45 -2.82 -5.35
C THR A 36 -7.67 -1.61 -4.86
N LEU A 37 -6.33 -1.71 -4.90
CA LEU A 37 -5.43 -0.60 -4.62
C LEU A 37 -5.19 0.24 -5.87
N GLN A 38 -5.01 1.53 -5.66
CA GLN A 38 -4.70 2.49 -6.70
C GLN A 38 -3.24 2.91 -6.58
N GLU A 39 -2.48 2.69 -7.65
CA GLU A 39 -1.09 3.13 -7.73
C GLU A 39 -0.98 4.64 -7.92
N SER A 40 0.22 5.15 -7.65
CA SER A 40 0.56 6.55 -7.86
C SER A 40 0.45 6.88 -9.35
N ASP A 41 -0.29 7.94 -9.69
CA ASP A 41 -0.57 8.32 -11.08
C ASP A 41 0.52 9.24 -11.66
N HIS A 42 1.21 10.00 -10.81
CA HIS A 42 2.26 10.92 -11.22
C HIS A 42 3.32 11.10 -10.13
N VAL A 43 4.40 11.82 -10.48
CA VAL A 43 5.49 12.16 -9.57
C VAL A 43 5.62 13.67 -9.46
N VAL A 44 5.95 14.16 -8.27
CA VAL A 44 6.16 15.58 -7.98
C VAL A 44 7.56 15.80 -7.43
N GLY A 45 8.19 16.90 -7.82
CA GLY A 45 9.47 17.32 -7.26
C GLY A 45 9.26 18.17 -6.01
N VAL A 46 9.58 17.63 -4.83
CA VAL A 46 9.53 18.36 -3.56
C VAL A 46 10.95 18.48 -2.99
N ASN A 47 11.40 19.71 -2.75
CA ASN A 47 12.75 19.99 -2.24
C ASN A 47 13.88 19.29 -3.04
N GLY A 48 13.73 19.21 -4.37
CA GLY A 48 14.69 18.53 -5.26
C GLY A 48 14.62 17.00 -5.23
N THR A 49 13.67 16.42 -4.50
CA THR A 49 13.39 14.97 -4.46
C THR A 49 12.16 14.65 -5.29
N VAL A 50 12.26 13.68 -6.19
CA VAL A 50 11.11 13.19 -6.95
C VAL A 50 10.36 12.19 -6.08
N VAL A 51 9.12 12.49 -5.75
CA VAL A 51 8.24 11.66 -4.92
C VAL A 51 7.00 11.24 -5.72
N PRO A 52 6.60 9.96 -5.68
CA PRO A 52 5.33 9.54 -6.27
C PRO A 52 4.18 10.06 -5.42
N VAL A 53 3.14 10.52 -6.10
CA VAL A 53 1.94 11.08 -5.50
C VAL A 53 0.68 10.57 -6.20
N GLY A 54 -0.45 10.72 -5.52
CA GLY A 54 -1.70 10.11 -5.95
C GLY A 54 -1.78 8.63 -5.59
N GLY A 55 -2.95 8.03 -5.83
CA GLY A 55 -3.22 6.66 -5.43
C GLY A 55 -3.46 6.50 -3.94
N ASP A 56 -3.13 5.31 -3.42
CA ASP A 56 -3.32 4.94 -2.02
C ASP A 56 -2.06 5.12 -1.17
N VAL A 57 -2.28 5.54 0.08
CA VAL A 57 -1.27 5.46 1.14
C VAL A 57 -1.72 4.47 2.19
N ILE A 58 -1.05 3.33 2.30
CA ILE A 58 -1.35 2.29 3.29
C ILE A 58 -0.70 2.68 4.62
N HIS A 59 -1.46 2.68 5.71
CA HIS A 59 -0.92 2.95 7.04
C HIS A 59 -1.20 1.83 8.04
N ALA A 60 -2.10 0.90 7.73
CA ALA A 60 -2.32 -0.29 8.53
C ALA A 60 -2.68 -1.53 7.69
N ILE A 61 -2.35 -2.70 8.25
CA ILE A 61 -2.68 -4.04 7.76
C ILE A 61 -3.33 -4.80 8.93
N ASP A 62 -4.56 -5.26 8.77
CA ASP A 62 -5.34 -5.96 9.81
C ASP A 62 -5.40 -5.17 11.14
N GLY A 63 -5.54 -3.84 11.05
CA GLY A 63 -5.48 -2.93 12.20
C GLY A 63 -4.08 -2.71 12.80
N GLN A 64 -3.05 -3.39 12.32
CA GLN A 64 -1.65 -3.22 12.74
C GLN A 64 -0.99 -2.11 11.91
N THR A 65 -0.33 -1.15 12.57
CA THR A 65 0.25 0.00 11.88
C THR A 65 1.51 -0.40 11.10
N VAL A 66 1.48 -0.21 9.78
CA VAL A 66 2.63 -0.43 8.91
C VAL A 66 3.47 0.83 8.74
N ARG A 67 4.80 0.65 8.77
CA ARG A 67 5.76 1.75 8.67
C ARG A 67 6.75 1.61 7.53
N THR A 68 7.04 0.37 7.12
CA THR A 68 8.01 0.05 6.08
C THR A 68 7.44 -0.98 5.13
N GLY A 69 7.91 -1.01 3.88
CA GLY A 69 7.51 -2.05 2.93
C GLY A 69 7.85 -3.46 3.45
N GLU A 70 8.91 -3.57 4.26
CA GLU A 70 9.27 -4.80 4.96
C GLU A 70 8.25 -5.21 6.01
N ASP A 71 7.58 -4.28 6.69
CA ASP A 71 6.51 -4.58 7.66
C ASP A 71 5.31 -5.21 6.96
N LEU A 72 4.99 -4.72 5.75
CA LEU A 72 3.98 -5.31 4.88
C LEU A 72 4.41 -6.66 4.29
N ALA A 73 5.67 -6.80 3.89
CA ALA A 73 6.19 -8.05 3.33
C ALA A 73 6.46 -9.12 4.39
N SER A 74 6.74 -8.71 5.64
CA SER A 74 6.94 -9.58 6.80
C SER A 74 5.65 -9.82 7.56
N TYR A 75 4.55 -9.16 7.19
CA TYR A 75 3.24 -9.50 7.70
C TYR A 75 3.02 -10.99 7.46
N PRO A 76 2.66 -11.78 8.49
CA PRO A 76 2.82 -13.22 8.46
C PRO A 76 1.89 -13.86 7.44
N VAL A 77 2.41 -14.01 6.22
CA VAL A 77 1.89 -14.88 5.16
C VAL A 77 1.84 -16.34 5.62
N THR A 78 2.55 -16.67 6.70
CA THR A 78 2.62 -18.01 7.29
C THR A 78 1.45 -18.34 8.22
N GLN A 79 0.62 -17.36 8.59
CA GLN A 79 -0.61 -17.58 9.36
C GLN A 79 -1.88 -17.35 8.53
N THR A 80 -1.75 -16.87 7.30
CA THR A 80 -2.85 -16.79 6.35
C THR A 80 -2.93 -18.10 5.58
N GLU A 81 -4.08 -18.77 5.71
CA GLU A 81 -4.35 -19.96 4.91
C GLU A 81 -4.53 -19.55 3.44
N PRO A 82 -4.23 -20.41 2.45
CA PRO A 82 -4.57 -20.09 1.06
C PRO A 82 -6.08 -19.78 0.95
N GLY A 83 -6.40 -18.54 0.57
CA GLY A 83 -7.76 -18.00 0.56
C GLY A 83 -8.09 -17.03 1.71
N ASP A 84 -7.15 -16.78 2.62
CA ASP A 84 -7.30 -15.77 3.67
C ASP A 84 -7.36 -14.36 3.08
N THR A 85 -8.03 -13.47 3.81
CA THR A 85 -8.28 -12.10 3.41
C THR A 85 -7.58 -11.15 4.34
N VAL A 86 -6.69 -10.33 3.78
CA VAL A 86 -5.97 -9.31 4.52
C VAL A 86 -6.67 -7.97 4.33
N GLU A 87 -6.98 -7.30 5.44
CA GLU A 87 -7.54 -5.95 5.43
C GLU A 87 -6.42 -4.91 5.37
N LEU A 88 -6.37 -4.11 4.30
CA LEU A 88 -5.47 -2.97 4.18
C LEU A 88 -6.25 -1.68 4.44
N THR A 89 -5.79 -0.91 5.42
CA THR A 89 -6.35 0.43 5.69
C THR A 89 -5.37 1.50 5.25
N GLY A 90 -5.87 2.42 4.45
CA GLY A 90 -5.11 3.51 3.87
C GLY A 90 -5.93 4.78 3.66
N LEU A 91 -5.32 5.73 2.98
CA LEU A 91 -5.93 6.98 2.55
C LEU A 91 -5.97 7.07 1.03
N ARG A 92 -7.09 7.59 0.50
CA ARG A 92 -7.29 7.98 -0.90
C ARG A 92 -8.07 9.28 -0.94
N ASP A 93 -7.59 10.28 -1.69
CA ASP A 93 -8.23 11.61 -1.82
C ASP A 93 -8.56 12.27 -0.46
N GLY A 94 -7.66 12.12 0.52
CA GLY A 94 -7.84 12.60 1.89
C GLY A 94 -8.83 11.82 2.76
N GLY A 95 -9.52 10.81 2.20
CA GLY A 95 -10.46 9.95 2.91
C GLY A 95 -9.84 8.61 3.31
N ARG A 96 -10.26 8.07 4.45
CA ARG A 96 -9.89 6.70 4.86
C ARG A 96 -10.58 5.67 3.97
N LYS A 97 -9.80 4.73 3.48
CA LYS A 97 -10.24 3.59 2.69
C LYS A 97 -9.71 2.31 3.31
N THR A 98 -10.63 1.38 3.51
CA THR A 98 -10.32 0.02 3.91
C THR A 98 -10.63 -0.87 2.73
N VAL A 99 -9.65 -1.67 2.32
CA VAL A 99 -9.77 -2.58 1.21
C VAL A 99 -9.31 -3.96 1.64
N THR A 100 -10.04 -4.97 1.19
CA THR A 100 -9.72 -6.36 1.49
C THR A 100 -9.02 -6.95 0.27
N VAL A 101 -7.82 -7.51 0.47
CA VAL A 101 -7.07 -8.23 -0.55
C VAL A 101 -7.04 -9.70 -0.15
N SER A 102 -7.45 -10.59 -1.05
CA SER A 102 -7.37 -12.04 -0.83
C SER A 102 -6.05 -12.53 -1.37
N GLU A 103 -5.32 -13.37 -0.64
CA GLU A 103 -4.22 -14.10 -1.26
C GLU A 103 -4.79 -15.05 -2.32
N CYS A 104 -4.31 -14.90 -3.56
CA CYS A 104 -4.62 -15.87 -4.59
C CYS A 104 -3.98 -17.19 -4.14
N PRO A 105 -4.73 -18.29 -4.02
CA PRO A 105 -4.14 -19.56 -3.67
C PRO A 105 -3.01 -19.86 -4.67
N GLU A 106 -1.86 -20.25 -4.13
CA GLU A 106 -0.75 -20.72 -4.95
C GLU A 106 -1.32 -21.79 -5.91
N PRO A 107 -1.06 -21.72 -7.23
CA PRO A 107 -1.49 -22.80 -8.11
C PRO A 107 -0.82 -24.07 -7.60
N GLY A 108 -1.61 -24.94 -6.98
CA GLY A 108 -1.14 -26.14 -6.33
C GLY A 108 -0.25 -26.90 -7.30
N THR A 109 1.00 -27.12 -6.90
CA THR A 109 1.90 -27.99 -7.66
C THR A 109 1.25 -29.37 -7.67
N THR A 110 0.73 -29.76 -8.83
CA THR A 110 0.26 -31.13 -9.10
C THR A 110 1.44 -32.03 -9.41
#